data_AF-A0A9N8I073-F1
#
_entry.id   AF-A0A9N8I073-F1
#
_cell.length_a   1.000
_cell.length_b   1.000
_cell.length_c   1.000
_cell.angle_alpha   90.00
_cell.angle_beta   90.00
_cell.angle_gamma   90.00
#
_symmetry.space_group_name_H-M   'P 1'
#
loop_
_entity.id
_entity.type
_entity.pdbx_description
1 polymer ?
#
loop_
_entity_poly.entity_id
_entity_poly.type
_entity_poly.pdbx_seq_one_letter_code
_entity_poly.pdbx_strand_id
1 'polypeptide(L)'
;MLKRISKLSSAVPLDPAAISSVLSAIRSETLEGGYHDGDDDDDDGRYDFVTIGNLSYQRSAVCDGCFCPASCPDETTIIRRIIRWVKIIARSKHGMTVVCGILPLVLGLAIGFYVGRRWEQKKKGDDENSSMQAGIVQSSFSWMTRVWRHQLATLRMLQAWAASLVLLLLFTTSTWNSQQDEKDCTKMNILQSTSTEESVLITEEERREQTQLRRLKDPSRYRQSGVDRDVLPQHIAFIMDGNRRYGKSKYKSVSRGHMDGGYKLRDMVHWCLEECVREITVYAFSTENWNRSQAEIDALMSIFCQQCEELRKESVKLQIVVRVLSTDADPIPHHVKEKLKQLEEDTKHCQGNLFLNVCLSYGSRGEIVGVCKSLAEACRDGDLAINDINEQEVESRLLTRNSPAPDILLRTSGEERLSNFLLWQCAYTEFFFLSKHWPDLEKEDLIGVLRSYALGRKRRFGK
;
A
#
# COMPACT_ATOMS: atom_id res chain seq x y z
N MET A 1 39.06 6.61 -6.58
CA MET A 1 38.31 6.10 -5.41
C MET A 1 38.97 6.52 -4.09
N LEU A 2 40.25 6.22 -3.88
CA LEU A 2 41.00 6.58 -2.66
C LEU A 2 41.01 8.10 -2.31
N LYS A 3 41.13 9.00 -3.31
CA LYS A 3 40.98 10.46 -3.10
C LYS A 3 39.56 10.93 -2.72
N ARG A 4 38.53 10.12 -2.99
CA ARG A 4 37.15 10.38 -2.54
C ARG A 4 36.92 9.90 -1.10
N ILE A 5 37.61 8.82 -0.70
CA ILE A 5 37.57 8.29 0.67
C ILE A 5 38.30 9.23 1.64
N SER A 6 39.44 9.84 1.24
CA SER A 6 40.14 10.81 2.11
C SER A 6 39.38 12.13 2.32
N LYS A 7 38.36 12.44 1.51
CA LYS A 7 37.45 13.59 1.72
C LYS A 7 36.31 13.29 2.68
N LEU A 8 36.03 12.01 2.97
CA LEU A 8 34.99 11.57 3.91
C LEU A 8 35.52 11.41 5.34
N SER A 9 36.84 11.30 5.55
CA SER A 9 37.42 11.06 6.89
C SER A 9 37.56 12.31 7.77
N SER A 10 37.16 13.50 7.31
CA SER A 10 37.16 14.72 8.14
C SER A 10 35.85 14.94 8.90
N ALA A 11 34.87 14.02 8.79
CA ALA A 11 33.54 14.18 9.39
C ALA A 11 33.20 13.14 10.47
N VAL A 12 34.04 12.14 10.72
CA VAL A 12 33.78 11.08 11.72
C VAL A 12 35.12 10.59 12.29
N PRO A 13 35.33 10.55 13.62
CA PRO A 13 36.51 9.91 14.19
C PRO A 13 36.33 8.40 14.08
N LEU A 14 37.01 7.78 13.12
CA LEU A 14 37.05 6.33 12.97
C LEU A 14 38.32 5.78 13.64
N ASP A 15 38.14 4.69 14.39
CA ASP A 15 39.19 3.98 15.12
C ASP A 15 40.33 3.52 14.18
N PRO A 16 41.60 3.93 14.43
CA PRO A 16 42.75 3.50 13.65
C PRO A 16 42.92 1.98 13.54
N ALA A 17 42.46 1.20 14.53
CA ALA A 17 42.54 -0.25 14.52
C ALA A 17 41.61 -0.88 13.47
N ALA A 18 40.41 -0.33 13.30
CA ALA A 18 39.45 -0.78 12.30
C ALA A 18 39.93 -0.50 10.86
N ILE A 19 40.59 0.64 10.65
CA ILE A 19 41.19 0.99 9.35
C ILE A 19 42.35 0.05 9.02
N SER A 20 43.19 -0.29 10.01
CA SER A 20 44.31 -1.24 9.83
C SER A 20 43.82 -2.64 9.48
N SER A 21 42.75 -3.11 10.11
CA SER A 21 42.16 -4.43 9.86
C SER A 21 41.50 -4.54 8.48
N VAL A 22 40.82 -3.48 8.03
CA VAL A 22 40.24 -3.43 6.67
C VAL A 22 41.33 -3.33 5.61
N LEU A 23 42.41 -2.58 5.86
CA LEU A 23 43.54 -2.49 4.93
C LEU A 23 44.36 -3.79 4.87
N SER A 24 44.46 -4.56 5.96
CA SER A 24 45.13 -5.88 5.95
C SER A 24 44.30 -6.92 5.20
N ALA A 25 42.97 -6.91 5.35
CA ALA A 25 42.06 -7.79 4.60
C ALA A 25 42.14 -7.52 3.09
N ILE A 26 42.15 -6.24 2.68
CA ILE A 26 42.29 -5.85 1.27
C ILE A 26 43.68 -6.24 0.72
N ARG A 27 44.74 -6.20 1.54
CA ARG A 27 46.08 -6.68 1.16
C ARG A 27 46.15 -8.20 1.01
N SER A 28 45.38 -8.95 1.81
CA SER A 28 45.36 -10.42 1.72
C SER A 28 44.64 -10.94 0.48
N GLU A 29 43.59 -10.25 0.01
CA GLU A 29 42.86 -10.62 -1.22
C GLU A 29 43.56 -10.16 -2.52
N THR A 30 44.62 -9.35 -2.44
CA THR A 30 45.37 -8.87 -3.62
C THR A 30 46.71 -9.58 -3.86
N LEU A 31 47.08 -10.58 -3.03
CA LEU A 31 48.34 -11.30 -3.16
C LEU A 31 48.24 -12.79 -3.55
N GLU A 32 47.04 -13.37 -3.69
CA GLU A 32 46.87 -14.70 -4.29
C GLU A 32 46.22 -14.58 -5.68
N GLY A 33 47.08 -14.57 -6.71
CA GLY A 33 46.62 -14.60 -8.11
C GLY A 33 47.60 -14.01 -9.12
N GLY A 34 48.91 -14.15 -8.89
CA GLY A 34 49.95 -13.83 -9.86
C GLY A 34 50.85 -15.03 -10.14
N TYR A 35 50.63 -15.65 -11.30
CA TYR A 35 51.62 -16.23 -12.23
C TYR A 35 52.25 -17.63 -12.01
N HIS A 36 52.36 -18.28 -13.19
CA HIS A 36 53.40 -19.20 -13.70
C HIS A 36 53.25 -20.73 -13.64
N ASP A 37 53.61 -21.29 -14.80
CA ASP A 37 53.79 -22.68 -15.22
C ASP A 37 54.81 -23.47 -14.38
N GLY A 38 54.69 -24.80 -14.42
CA GLY A 38 55.85 -25.71 -14.45
C GLY A 38 56.11 -26.58 -13.23
N ASP A 39 56.01 -27.89 -13.48
CA ASP A 39 56.87 -28.98 -13.02
C ASP A 39 56.70 -29.66 -11.64
N ASP A 40 56.68 -31.00 -11.76
CA ASP A 40 57.31 -32.05 -10.96
C ASP A 40 56.55 -32.88 -9.91
N ASP A 41 56.94 -34.15 -9.99
CA ASP A 41 56.44 -35.40 -9.42
C ASP A 41 56.61 -35.55 -7.89
N ASP A 42 55.99 -36.62 -7.40
CA ASP A 42 56.39 -37.47 -6.27
C ASP A 42 56.08 -37.04 -4.81
N ASP A 43 55.16 -37.84 -4.24
CA ASP A 43 55.35 -38.72 -3.09
C ASP A 43 55.09 -38.25 -1.63
N ASP A 44 54.47 -39.21 -0.93
CA ASP A 44 54.15 -39.48 0.48
C ASP A 44 54.44 -38.49 1.63
N GLY A 45 53.46 -38.45 2.57
CA GLY A 45 53.79 -38.71 3.98
C GLY A 45 53.31 -37.72 5.07
N ARG A 46 52.34 -38.19 5.87
CA ARG A 46 52.15 -38.02 7.34
C ARG A 46 51.77 -36.66 7.99
N TYR A 47 50.64 -36.74 8.74
CA TYR A 47 50.30 -36.25 10.10
C TYR A 47 50.86 -34.88 10.58
N ASP A 48 50.06 -33.95 11.13
CA ASP A 48 49.51 -34.06 12.50
C ASP A 48 48.36 -33.07 12.82
N PHE A 49 47.57 -33.45 13.84
CA PHE A 49 46.47 -32.73 14.49
C PHE A 49 46.89 -31.48 15.28
N VAL A 50 45.99 -30.47 15.36
CA VAL A 50 45.73 -29.71 16.61
C VAL A 50 44.23 -29.44 16.74
N THR A 51 43.65 -29.94 17.83
CA THR A 51 42.27 -29.74 18.30
C THR A 51 42.28 -28.84 19.53
N ILE A 52 41.34 -27.88 19.64
CA ILE A 52 40.71 -27.39 20.88
C ILE A 52 39.29 -26.96 20.45
N GLY A 53 38.16 -27.65 20.71
CA GLY A 53 37.52 -28.03 21.99
C GLY A 53 36.58 -26.90 22.45
N ASN A 54 35.32 -27.02 22.88
CA ASN A 54 34.34 -28.08 23.12
C ASN A 54 32.99 -27.37 23.36
N LEU A 55 31.85 -27.90 22.90
CA LEU A 55 30.57 -27.82 23.63
C LEU A 55 29.66 -28.95 23.15
N SER A 56 29.35 -29.81 24.12
CA SER A 56 28.73 -31.12 24.04
C SER A 56 27.23 -31.07 23.74
N TYR A 57 26.75 -31.92 22.83
CA TYR A 57 25.33 -32.31 22.76
C TYR A 57 25.22 -33.81 23.10
N GLN A 58 24.48 -34.12 24.17
CA GLN A 58 24.21 -35.50 24.59
C GLN A 58 23.36 -36.23 23.55
N ARG A 59 23.84 -37.41 23.14
CA ARG A 59 23.07 -38.46 22.46
C ARG A 59 22.00 -39.01 23.40
N SER A 60 20.81 -39.28 22.87
CA SER A 60 19.97 -40.37 23.38
C SER A 60 19.53 -41.29 22.24
N ALA A 61 19.72 -42.58 22.52
CA ALA A 61 19.02 -43.77 22.04
C ALA A 61 18.92 -44.09 20.54
N VAL A 62 19.71 -45.12 20.22
CA VAL A 62 19.54 -46.11 19.16
C VAL A 62 18.16 -46.79 19.22
N CYS A 63 17.58 -47.04 18.06
CA CYS A 63 16.76 -48.23 17.81
C CYS A 63 17.12 -48.79 16.43
N ASP A 64 17.55 -50.05 16.45
CA ASP A 64 17.98 -50.87 15.34
C ASP A 64 16.82 -51.39 14.49
N GLY A 65 17.11 -51.62 13.19
CA GLY A 65 16.47 -52.67 12.40
C GLY A 65 15.51 -52.22 11.31
N CYS A 66 16.01 -52.05 10.08
CA CYS A 66 15.70 -52.94 8.94
C CYS A 66 16.10 -52.33 7.58
N PHE A 67 16.85 -53.15 6.82
CA PHE A 67 16.89 -53.23 5.35
C PHE A 67 17.18 -51.97 4.52
N CYS A 68 18.43 -51.90 4.05
CA CYS A 68 18.76 -51.26 2.78
C CYS A 68 18.37 -52.22 1.63
N PRO A 69 17.85 -51.70 0.52
CA PRO A 69 18.66 -51.82 -0.68
C PRO A 69 18.87 -50.46 -1.33
N ALA A 70 20.10 -50.25 -1.76
CA ALA A 70 20.53 -49.12 -2.56
C ALA A 70 19.68 -48.98 -3.83
N SER A 71 19.16 -47.78 -4.06
CA SER A 71 18.80 -47.31 -5.39
C SER A 71 19.23 -45.85 -5.50
N CYS A 72 20.35 -45.63 -6.18
CA CYS A 72 20.78 -44.33 -6.69
C CYS A 72 19.60 -43.64 -7.42
N PRO A 73 19.38 -42.33 -7.27
CA PRO A 73 18.45 -41.62 -8.13
C PRO A 73 19.04 -41.53 -9.54
N ASP A 74 18.42 -42.28 -10.46
CA ASP A 74 18.55 -42.24 -11.92
C ASP A 74 18.37 -40.81 -12.49
N GLU A 75 19.18 -40.48 -13.50
CA GLU A 75 19.27 -39.20 -14.24
C GLU A 75 17.90 -38.67 -14.73
N THR A 76 16.91 -39.56 -14.83
CA THR A 76 15.52 -39.21 -15.17
C THR A 76 14.81 -38.33 -14.12
N THR A 77 15.28 -38.30 -12.86
CA THR A 77 14.68 -37.49 -11.79
C THR A 77 15.05 -36.00 -11.89
N ILE A 78 16.26 -35.72 -12.39
CA ILE A 78 16.76 -34.36 -12.62
C ILE A 78 16.03 -33.74 -13.82
N ILE A 79 15.88 -34.51 -14.91
CA ILE A 79 15.16 -34.08 -16.11
C ILE A 79 13.68 -33.77 -15.80
N ARG A 80 13.02 -34.59 -14.98
CA ARG A 80 11.63 -34.33 -14.54
C ARG A 80 11.50 -33.07 -13.67
N ARG A 81 12.51 -32.74 -12.85
CA ARG A 81 12.55 -31.50 -12.06
C ARG A 81 12.78 -30.27 -12.95
N ILE A 82 13.62 -30.37 -13.97
CA ILE A 82 13.86 -29.31 -14.96
C ILE A 82 12.58 -29.02 -15.77
N ILE A 83 11.88 -30.05 -16.26
CA ILE A 83 10.61 -29.88 -16.99
C ILE A 83 9.53 -29.23 -16.10
N ARG A 84 9.51 -29.56 -14.81
CA ARG A 84 8.57 -28.95 -13.84
C ARG A 84 8.87 -27.47 -13.62
N TRP A 85 10.15 -27.11 -13.53
CA TRP A 85 10.62 -25.73 -13.45
C TRP A 85 10.29 -24.90 -14.71
N VAL A 86 10.51 -25.47 -15.89
CA VAL A 86 10.17 -24.83 -17.17
C VAL A 86 8.66 -24.56 -17.29
N LYS A 87 7.81 -25.49 -16.83
CA LYS A 87 6.35 -25.29 -16.79
C LYS A 87 5.89 -24.22 -15.80
N ILE A 88 6.63 -24.01 -14.71
CA ILE A 88 6.34 -22.96 -13.72
C ILE A 88 6.72 -21.58 -14.27
N ILE A 89 7.87 -21.47 -14.94
CA ILE A 89 8.34 -20.23 -15.56
C ILE A 89 7.43 -19.80 -16.72
N ALA A 90 6.92 -20.76 -17.51
CA ALA A 90 5.99 -20.49 -18.60
C ALA A 90 4.59 -19.99 -18.16
N ARG A 91 4.24 -20.13 -16.88
CA ARG A 91 2.95 -19.68 -16.31
C ARG A 91 3.01 -18.33 -15.60
N SER A 92 4.18 -17.72 -15.44
CA SER A 92 4.30 -16.40 -14.82
C SER A 92 4.03 -15.30 -15.86
N LYS A 93 3.39 -14.20 -15.45
CA LYS A 93 3.11 -13.02 -16.31
C LYS A 93 4.39 -12.33 -16.85
N HIS A 94 5.59 -12.80 -16.48
CA HIS A 94 6.88 -12.32 -16.99
C HIS A 94 7.71 -13.43 -17.67
N GLY A 95 7.14 -14.62 -17.89
CA GLY A 95 7.80 -15.75 -18.56
C GLY A 95 8.14 -15.47 -20.03
N MET A 96 7.37 -14.61 -20.72
CA MET A 96 7.68 -14.20 -22.10
C MET A 96 9.01 -13.44 -22.20
N THR A 97 9.40 -12.68 -21.18
CA THR A 97 10.65 -11.89 -21.23
C THR A 97 11.90 -12.78 -21.18
N VAL A 98 11.83 -13.91 -20.46
CA VAL A 98 12.93 -14.89 -20.39
C VAL A 98 12.99 -15.75 -21.66
N VAL A 99 11.82 -16.15 -22.20
CA VAL A 99 11.73 -16.92 -23.44
C VAL A 99 12.19 -16.08 -24.65
N CYS A 100 11.82 -14.80 -24.72
CA CYS A 100 12.26 -13.89 -25.78
C CYS A 100 13.76 -13.54 -25.72
N GLY A 101 14.43 -13.69 -24.57
CA GLY A 101 15.87 -13.40 -24.42
C GLY A 101 16.78 -14.59 -24.73
N ILE A 102 16.39 -15.81 -24.34
CA ILE A 102 17.23 -17.01 -24.47
C ILE A 102 17.09 -17.66 -25.85
N LEU A 103 15.89 -17.62 -26.44
CA LEU A 103 15.62 -18.27 -27.72
C LEU A 103 16.44 -17.70 -28.90
N PRO A 104 16.62 -16.37 -29.06
CA PRO A 104 17.47 -15.82 -30.11
C PRO A 104 18.96 -16.17 -29.94
N LEU A 105 19.40 -16.37 -28.70
CA LEU A 105 20.78 -16.70 -28.34
C LEU A 105 21.12 -18.14 -28.75
N VAL A 106 20.21 -19.08 -28.46
CA VAL A 106 20.33 -20.48 -28.90
C VAL A 106 20.20 -20.60 -30.41
N LEU A 107 19.28 -19.85 -31.04
CA LEU A 107 19.11 -19.84 -32.49
C LEU A 107 20.36 -19.28 -33.20
N GLY A 108 20.95 -18.21 -32.67
CA GLY A 108 22.16 -17.60 -33.21
C GLY A 108 23.38 -18.53 -33.14
N LEU A 109 23.54 -19.27 -32.04
CA LEU A 109 24.60 -20.28 -31.91
C LEU A 109 24.40 -21.47 -32.86
N ALA A 110 23.15 -21.94 -33.01
CA ALA A 110 22.83 -23.03 -33.93
C ALA A 110 23.05 -22.64 -35.41
N ILE A 111 22.66 -21.42 -35.80
CA ILE A 111 22.90 -20.88 -37.15
C ILE A 111 24.40 -20.69 -37.40
N GLY A 112 25.13 -20.13 -36.42
CA GLY A 112 26.58 -19.96 -36.51
C GLY A 112 27.32 -21.29 -36.70
N PHE A 113 26.93 -22.32 -35.94
CA PHE A 113 27.49 -23.67 -36.06
C PHE A 113 27.15 -24.33 -37.40
N TYR A 114 25.92 -24.18 -37.88
CA TYR A 114 25.47 -24.72 -39.17
C TYR A 114 26.18 -24.05 -40.36
N VAL A 115 26.31 -22.73 -40.35
CA VAL A 115 27.03 -21.97 -41.39
C VAL A 115 28.52 -22.30 -41.36
N GLY A 116 29.12 -22.41 -40.17
CA GLY A 116 30.53 -22.81 -39.98
C GLY A 116 30.83 -24.18 -40.58
N ARG A 117 30.01 -25.20 -40.28
CA ARG A 117 30.18 -26.55 -40.86
C ARG A 117 29.99 -26.59 -42.37
N ARG A 118 29.02 -25.83 -42.89
CA ARG A 118 28.77 -25.81 -44.34
C ARG A 118 29.89 -25.10 -45.11
N TRP A 119 30.55 -24.13 -44.49
CA TRP A 119 31.74 -23.48 -45.05
C TRP A 119 32.96 -24.40 -45.02
N GLU A 120 33.15 -25.15 -43.94
CA GLU A 120 34.23 -26.14 -43.81
C GLU A 120 34.11 -27.30 -44.82
N GLN A 121 32.88 -27.71 -45.15
CA GLN A 121 32.61 -28.67 -46.23
C GLN A 121 32.86 -28.12 -47.64
N LYS A 122 32.69 -26.80 -47.85
CA LYS A 122 32.92 -26.15 -49.15
C LYS A 122 34.39 -25.88 -49.45
N LYS A 123 35.26 -25.94 -48.44
CA LYS A 123 36.72 -25.76 -48.58
C LYS A 123 37.45 -27.02 -49.09
N LYS A 124 36.74 -28.14 -49.28
CA LYS A 124 37.26 -29.39 -49.85
C LYS A 124 36.92 -29.62 -51.33
N GLY A 125 36.37 -28.61 -52.02
CA GLY A 125 36.21 -28.63 -53.47
C GLY A 125 36.50 -27.24 -54.03
N ASP A 126 37.57 -27.15 -54.82
CA ASP A 126 38.05 -25.99 -55.59
C ASP A 126 36.91 -25.36 -56.45
N ASP A 127 36.90 -24.12 -56.94
CA ASP A 127 37.79 -22.96 -56.90
C ASP A 127 36.97 -21.70 -57.35
N GLU A 128 37.59 -20.51 -57.30
CA GLU A 128 37.22 -19.28 -58.05
C GLU A 128 35.91 -18.49 -57.70
N ASN A 129 35.88 -17.80 -56.56
CA ASN A 129 35.28 -16.44 -56.45
C ASN A 129 35.68 -15.71 -55.14
N SER A 130 36.98 -15.66 -54.84
CA SER A 130 37.48 -15.47 -53.46
C SER A 130 37.71 -14.02 -52.99
N SER A 131 37.64 -12.99 -53.85
CA SER A 131 37.93 -11.61 -53.41
C SER A 131 36.68 -10.81 -52.95
N MET A 132 35.53 -10.98 -53.61
CA MET A 132 34.29 -10.25 -53.24
C MET A 132 33.54 -10.90 -52.05
N GLN A 133 33.71 -12.22 -51.86
CA GLN A 133 33.08 -12.94 -50.75
C GLN A 133 33.86 -12.84 -49.43
N ALA A 134 35.18 -12.61 -49.47
CA ALA A 134 35.99 -12.40 -48.27
C ALA A 134 35.60 -11.12 -47.50
N GLY A 135 35.30 -10.03 -48.22
CA GLY A 135 34.92 -8.75 -47.60
C GLY A 135 33.56 -8.80 -46.88
N ILE A 136 32.60 -9.58 -47.38
CA ILE A 136 31.28 -9.76 -46.74
C ILE A 136 31.40 -10.64 -45.49
N VAL A 137 32.23 -11.68 -45.53
CA VAL A 137 32.48 -12.57 -44.37
C VAL A 137 33.25 -11.83 -43.28
N GLN A 138 34.27 -11.04 -43.63
CA GLN A 138 35.07 -10.28 -42.66
C GLN A 138 34.24 -9.16 -42.00
N SER A 139 33.36 -8.51 -42.76
CA SER A 139 32.40 -7.53 -42.24
C SER A 139 31.36 -8.17 -41.32
N SER A 140 30.87 -9.37 -41.67
CA SER A 140 29.92 -10.13 -40.86
C SER A 140 30.55 -10.62 -39.55
N PHE A 141 31.82 -11.06 -39.59
CA PHE A 141 32.57 -11.48 -38.40
C PHE A 141 32.90 -10.30 -37.48
N SER A 142 33.24 -9.14 -38.04
CA SER A 142 33.42 -7.87 -37.31
C SER A 142 32.13 -7.40 -36.63
N TRP A 143 31.00 -7.50 -37.34
CA TRP A 143 29.69 -7.18 -36.78
C TRP A 143 29.29 -8.16 -35.67
N MET A 144 29.45 -9.47 -35.89
CA MET A 144 29.17 -10.49 -34.87
C MET A 144 30.05 -10.32 -33.62
N THR A 145 31.34 -10.02 -33.77
CA THR A 145 32.24 -9.79 -32.62
C THR A 145 31.88 -8.51 -31.85
N ARG A 146 31.39 -7.44 -32.51
CA ARG A 146 30.88 -6.25 -31.83
C ARG A 146 29.59 -6.54 -31.06
N VAL A 147 28.65 -7.26 -31.68
CA VAL A 147 27.42 -7.70 -31.02
C VAL A 147 27.74 -8.59 -29.82
N TRP A 148 28.69 -9.53 -29.98
CA TRP A 148 29.12 -10.42 -28.92
C TRP A 148 29.80 -9.68 -27.76
N ARG A 149 30.63 -8.67 -28.03
CA ARG A 149 31.21 -7.80 -26.99
C ARG A 149 30.14 -7.00 -26.24
N HIS A 150 29.12 -6.50 -26.93
CA HIS A 150 28.02 -5.76 -26.30
C HIS A 150 27.13 -6.67 -25.44
N GLN A 151 26.88 -7.90 -25.90
CA GLN A 151 26.17 -8.95 -25.17
C GLN A 151 26.97 -9.42 -23.93
N LEU A 152 28.30 -9.54 -24.04
CA LEU A 152 29.16 -9.86 -22.90
C LEU A 152 29.18 -8.74 -21.86
N ALA A 153 29.16 -7.47 -22.30
CA ALA A 153 29.10 -6.32 -21.41
C ALA A 153 27.75 -6.25 -20.66
N THR A 154 26.65 -6.57 -21.32
CA THR A 154 25.32 -6.64 -20.68
C THR A 154 25.20 -7.82 -19.73
N LEU A 155 25.80 -8.98 -20.04
CA LEU A 155 25.91 -10.10 -19.10
C LEU A 155 26.77 -9.76 -17.88
N ARG A 156 27.90 -9.07 -18.05
CA ARG A 156 28.74 -8.60 -16.94
C ARG A 156 28.00 -7.57 -16.08
N MET A 157 27.20 -6.69 -16.68
CA MET A 157 26.32 -5.77 -15.94
C MET A 157 25.27 -6.53 -15.14
N LEU A 158 24.62 -7.53 -15.73
CA LEU A 158 23.63 -8.36 -15.03
C LEU A 158 24.26 -9.16 -13.88
N GLN A 159 25.47 -9.68 -14.05
CA GLN A 159 26.24 -10.33 -12.98
C GLN A 159 26.60 -9.34 -11.86
N ALA A 160 27.00 -8.11 -12.19
CA ALA A 160 27.29 -7.07 -11.20
C ALA A 160 26.03 -6.64 -10.43
N TRP A 161 24.89 -6.56 -11.11
CA TRP A 161 23.58 -6.30 -10.50
C TRP A 161 23.14 -7.44 -9.57
N ALA A 162 23.32 -8.69 -10.00
CA ALA A 162 23.03 -9.86 -9.15
C ALA A 162 23.94 -9.91 -7.92
N ALA A 163 25.24 -9.64 -8.06
CA ALA A 163 26.18 -9.58 -6.95
C ALA A 163 25.83 -8.44 -5.96
N SER A 164 25.41 -7.28 -6.48
CA SER A 164 24.95 -6.16 -5.65
C SER A 164 23.65 -6.48 -4.92
N LEU A 165 22.72 -7.22 -5.54
CA LEU A 165 21.50 -7.68 -4.89
C LEU A 165 21.80 -8.71 -3.79
N VAL A 166 22.75 -9.63 -4.03
CA VAL A 166 23.20 -10.60 -3.02
C VAL A 166 23.91 -9.90 -1.86
N LEU A 167 24.75 -8.91 -2.13
CA LEU A 167 25.36 -8.08 -1.08
C LEU A 167 24.31 -7.30 -0.29
N LEU A 168 23.29 -6.74 -0.95
CA LEU A 168 22.20 -6.05 -0.27
C LEU A 168 21.42 -7.02 0.63
N LEU A 169 21.12 -8.22 0.13
CA LEU A 169 20.45 -9.27 0.91
C LEU A 169 21.29 -9.71 2.11
N LEU A 170 22.59 -9.95 1.92
CA LEU A 170 23.53 -10.30 2.99
C LEU A 170 23.66 -9.18 4.04
N PHE A 171 23.66 -7.92 3.60
CA PHE A 171 23.69 -6.76 4.50
C PHE A 171 22.38 -6.61 5.28
N THR A 172 21.22 -6.87 4.65
CA THR A 172 19.93 -6.88 5.34
C THR A 172 19.80 -8.06 6.31
N THR A 173 20.33 -9.24 6.01
CA THR A 173 20.34 -10.38 6.96
C THR A 173 21.35 -10.19 8.08
N SER A 174 22.49 -9.54 7.83
CA SER A 174 23.50 -9.21 8.85
C SER A 174 22.98 -8.15 9.83
N THR A 175 22.35 -7.09 9.32
CA THR A 175 21.71 -6.05 10.16
C THR A 175 20.48 -6.60 10.89
N TRP A 176 19.75 -7.54 10.30
CA TRP A 176 18.65 -8.24 10.97
C TRP A 176 19.14 -9.16 12.09
N ASN A 177 20.19 -9.96 11.86
CA ASN A 177 20.80 -10.80 12.90
C ASN A 177 21.45 -9.98 14.01
N SER A 178 22.13 -8.87 13.70
CA SER A 178 22.69 -7.96 14.71
C SER A 178 21.60 -7.31 15.57
N GLN A 179 20.43 -6.97 15.01
CA GLN A 179 19.29 -6.47 15.78
C GLN A 179 18.55 -7.58 16.57
N GLN A 180 18.71 -8.85 16.16
CA GLN A 180 18.13 -9.99 16.85
C GLN A 180 19.01 -10.41 18.03
N ASP A 181 20.34 -10.44 17.86
CA ASP A 181 21.31 -10.74 18.92
C ASP A 181 21.32 -9.66 20.01
N GLU A 182 21.11 -8.38 19.67
CA GLU A 182 20.95 -7.30 20.65
C GLU A 182 19.62 -7.43 21.43
N LYS A 183 18.55 -7.91 20.78
CA LYS A 183 17.25 -8.21 21.42
C LYS A 183 17.27 -9.50 22.26
N ASP A 184 18.03 -10.50 21.86
CA ASP A 184 18.11 -11.79 22.54
C ASP A 184 19.10 -11.75 23.72
N CYS A 185 20.18 -10.96 23.65
CA CYS A 185 21.02 -10.63 24.82
C CYS A 185 20.27 -9.78 25.86
N THR A 186 19.39 -8.88 25.42
CA THR A 186 18.52 -8.11 26.33
C THR A 186 17.45 -9.03 26.95
N LYS A 187 16.91 -10.02 26.22
CA LYS A 187 15.99 -11.02 26.78
C LYS A 187 16.66 -12.01 27.73
N MET A 188 17.89 -12.44 27.49
CA MET A 188 18.60 -13.39 28.36
C MET A 188 19.01 -12.77 29.71
N ASN A 189 19.39 -11.49 29.74
CA ASN A 189 19.67 -10.78 31.01
C ASN A 189 18.39 -10.38 31.78
N ILE A 190 17.21 -10.41 31.15
CA ILE A 190 15.91 -10.20 31.83
C ILE A 190 15.35 -11.53 32.38
N LEU A 191 15.79 -12.69 31.90
CA LEU A 191 15.23 -13.99 32.27
C LEU A 191 15.82 -14.64 33.55
N GLN A 192 16.75 -13.98 34.26
CA GLN A 192 17.27 -14.46 35.55
C GLN A 192 16.99 -13.55 36.75
N SER A 193 16.26 -12.45 36.58
CA SER A 193 15.91 -11.56 37.69
C SER A 193 14.54 -10.92 37.53
N THR A 194 13.47 -11.73 37.52
CA THR A 194 12.11 -11.34 37.97
C THR A 194 11.14 -12.51 37.75
N SER A 195 11.21 -13.50 38.63
CA SER A 195 10.08 -14.40 38.91
C SER A 195 9.05 -13.69 39.79
N THR A 196 8.58 -12.52 39.36
CA THR A 196 7.51 -11.77 40.02
C THR A 196 6.65 -11.13 38.95
N GLU A 197 5.55 -11.82 38.64
CA GLU A 197 4.27 -11.27 38.17
C GLU A 197 4.30 -9.82 37.61
N GLU A 198 4.81 -9.63 36.41
CA GLU A 198 4.47 -8.44 35.60
C GLU A 198 3.30 -8.80 34.69
N SER A 199 2.09 -8.76 35.26
CA SER A 199 0.88 -8.62 34.48
C SER A 199 0.95 -7.29 33.74
N VAL A 200 1.16 -7.32 32.42
CA VAL A 200 1.05 -6.13 31.57
C VAL A 200 -0.37 -5.58 31.71
N LEU A 201 -0.52 -4.51 32.50
CA LEU A 201 -1.72 -3.69 32.56
C LEU A 201 -1.83 -2.93 31.23
N ILE A 202 -2.29 -3.61 30.18
CA ILE A 202 -2.79 -2.94 28.98
C ILE A 202 -3.93 -2.06 29.45
N THR A 203 -3.83 -0.75 29.20
CA THR A 203 -4.87 0.20 29.58
C THR A 203 -6.20 -0.18 28.91
N GLU A 204 -7.31 0.16 29.55
CA GLU A 204 -8.66 -0.06 29.00
C GLU A 204 -8.78 0.50 27.56
N GLU A 205 -8.12 1.64 27.32
CA GLU A 205 -8.08 2.34 26.05
C GLU A 205 -7.30 1.57 24.97
N GLU A 206 -6.07 1.12 25.28
CA GLU A 206 -5.28 0.29 24.35
C GLU A 206 -5.98 -1.03 24.03
N ARG A 207 -6.68 -1.62 25.01
CA ARG A 207 -7.44 -2.86 24.80
C ARG A 207 -8.64 -2.63 23.87
N ARG A 208 -9.33 -1.50 24.00
CA ARG A 208 -10.41 -1.09 23.07
C ARG A 208 -9.87 -0.85 21.68
N GLU A 209 -8.76 -0.13 21.57
CA GLU A 209 -8.11 0.16 20.29
C GLU A 209 -7.64 -1.12 19.58
N GLN A 210 -7.02 -2.06 20.29
CA GLN A 210 -6.62 -3.35 19.72
C GLN A 210 -7.83 -4.18 19.28
N THR A 211 -8.90 -4.19 20.07
CA THR A 211 -10.14 -4.90 19.74
C THR A 211 -10.77 -4.30 18.48
N GLN A 212 -10.81 -2.98 18.38
CA GLN A 212 -11.32 -2.24 17.24
C GLN A 212 -10.49 -2.51 15.97
N LEU A 213 -9.17 -2.42 16.06
CA LEU A 213 -8.26 -2.76 14.95
C LEU A 213 -8.44 -4.22 14.49
N ARG A 214 -8.71 -5.16 15.39
CA ARG A 214 -9.02 -6.55 15.03
C ARG A 214 -10.33 -6.66 14.27
N ARG A 215 -11.38 -5.95 14.70
CA ARG A 215 -12.67 -5.92 13.98
C ARG A 215 -12.51 -5.33 12.58
N LEU A 216 -11.73 -4.27 12.46
CA LEU A 216 -11.46 -3.60 11.18
C LEU A 216 -10.64 -4.44 10.20
N LYS A 217 -9.86 -5.42 10.68
CA LYS A 217 -9.12 -6.36 9.82
C LYS A 217 -10.01 -7.42 9.16
N ASP A 218 -11.10 -7.81 9.80
CA ASP A 218 -12.11 -8.70 9.22
C ASP A 218 -13.53 -8.21 9.57
N PRO A 219 -13.98 -7.09 8.98
CA PRO A 219 -15.26 -6.49 9.34
C PRO A 219 -16.44 -7.44 9.11
N SER A 220 -16.36 -8.31 8.10
CA SER A 220 -17.36 -9.34 7.76
C SER A 220 -17.80 -10.16 8.96
N ARG A 221 -16.84 -10.51 9.82
CA ARG A 221 -17.04 -11.44 10.93
C ARG A 221 -17.64 -10.80 12.17
N TYR A 222 -17.62 -9.47 12.24
CA TYR A 222 -17.98 -8.73 13.45
C TYR A 222 -19.10 -7.71 13.26
N ARG A 223 -19.81 -7.74 12.12
CA ARG A 223 -20.99 -6.89 11.89
C ARG A 223 -22.10 -7.23 12.87
N GLN A 224 -22.46 -6.26 13.70
CA GLN A 224 -23.47 -6.42 14.74
C GLN A 224 -24.88 -6.31 14.15
N SER A 225 -25.04 -5.63 13.01
CA SER A 225 -26.31 -5.56 12.30
C SER A 225 -26.81 -6.93 11.82
N GLY A 226 -25.90 -7.84 11.45
CA GLY A 226 -26.26 -9.13 10.83
C GLY A 226 -26.87 -8.99 9.43
N VAL A 227 -26.83 -7.79 8.84
CA VAL A 227 -27.39 -7.49 7.52
C VAL A 227 -26.49 -8.08 6.43
N ASP A 228 -27.03 -8.76 5.42
CA ASP A 228 -26.22 -9.29 4.31
C ASP A 228 -25.54 -8.18 3.51
N ARG A 229 -24.34 -8.44 3.00
CA ARG A 229 -23.55 -7.41 2.27
C ARG A 229 -24.27 -6.89 1.04
N ASP A 230 -25.03 -7.74 0.35
CA ASP A 230 -25.71 -7.41 -0.90
C ASP A 230 -26.88 -6.43 -0.71
N VAL A 231 -27.37 -6.29 0.52
CA VAL A 231 -28.47 -5.38 0.87
C VAL A 231 -28.02 -4.25 1.81
N LEU A 232 -26.73 -4.15 2.12
CA LEU A 232 -26.17 -3.08 2.93
C LEU A 232 -26.17 -1.77 2.13
N PRO A 233 -26.56 -0.63 2.73
CA PRO A 233 -26.41 0.66 2.06
C PRO A 233 -24.92 0.91 1.77
N GLN A 234 -24.63 1.31 0.54
CA GLN A 234 -23.29 1.71 0.13
C GLN A 234 -22.96 3.09 0.65
N HIS A 235 -23.95 3.99 0.67
CA HIS A 235 -23.78 5.38 1.07
C HIS A 235 -24.85 5.86 2.05
N ILE A 236 -24.40 6.39 3.20
CA ILE A 236 -25.27 7.00 4.22
C ILE A 236 -24.97 8.50 4.36
N ALA A 237 -25.98 9.34 4.20
CA ALA A 237 -25.90 10.77 4.45
C ALA A 237 -26.41 11.11 5.87
N PHE A 238 -25.71 11.96 6.61
CA PHE A 238 -26.06 12.34 7.98
C PHE A 238 -26.29 13.85 8.12
N ILE A 239 -27.47 14.23 8.61
CA ILE A 239 -27.74 15.58 9.13
C ILE A 239 -27.56 15.55 10.65
N MET A 240 -26.41 16.04 11.10
CA MET A 240 -25.94 15.97 12.50
C MET A 240 -26.59 17.04 13.40
N ASP A 241 -27.91 17.00 13.52
CA ASP A 241 -28.71 18.00 14.24
C ASP A 241 -28.82 17.71 15.75
N GLY A 242 -29.12 18.75 16.54
CA GLY A 242 -29.33 18.66 17.98
C GLY A 242 -28.15 19.07 18.86
N ASN A 243 -26.95 19.30 18.29
CA ASN A 243 -25.75 19.67 19.06
C ASN A 243 -25.96 20.87 20.00
N ARG A 244 -26.58 21.95 19.50
CA ARG A 244 -26.88 23.16 20.31
C ARG A 244 -27.83 22.85 21.46
N ARG A 245 -28.88 22.05 21.21
CA ARG A 245 -29.91 21.68 22.21
C ARG A 245 -29.29 20.79 23.29
N TYR A 246 -28.55 19.77 22.88
CA TYR A 246 -27.79 18.88 23.76
C TYR A 246 -26.81 19.65 24.66
N GLY A 247 -26.00 20.54 24.07
CA GLY A 247 -25.03 21.34 24.84
C GLY A 247 -25.70 22.27 25.87
N LYS A 248 -26.81 22.90 25.49
CA LYS A 248 -27.60 23.75 26.40
C LYS A 248 -28.28 22.95 27.52
N SER A 249 -28.85 21.79 27.22
CA SER A 249 -29.57 20.99 28.22
C SER A 249 -28.60 20.34 29.21
N LYS A 250 -27.53 19.70 28.71
CA LYS A 250 -26.59 18.89 29.51
C LYS A 250 -25.52 19.71 30.22
N TYR A 251 -24.97 20.74 29.56
CA TYR A 251 -23.79 21.48 30.06
C TYR A 251 -24.00 22.98 30.20
N LYS A 252 -25.18 23.51 29.83
CA LYS A 252 -25.40 24.96 29.67
C LYS A 252 -24.40 25.62 28.71
N SER A 253 -23.81 24.85 27.77
CA SER A 253 -22.78 25.33 26.83
C SER A 253 -23.04 24.80 25.42
N VAL A 254 -23.32 25.71 24.49
CA VAL A 254 -23.50 25.39 23.06
C VAL A 254 -22.21 24.85 22.45
N SER A 255 -21.08 25.50 22.76
CA SER A 255 -19.76 25.10 22.27
C SER A 255 -19.42 23.65 22.69
N ARG A 256 -19.71 23.29 23.96
CA ARG A 256 -19.51 21.92 24.43
C ARG A 256 -20.35 20.90 23.65
N GLY A 257 -21.58 21.25 23.30
CA GLY A 257 -22.43 20.38 22.48
C GLY A 257 -21.89 20.14 21.07
N HIS A 258 -21.27 21.15 20.45
CA HIS A 258 -20.61 20.98 19.15
C HIS A 258 -19.33 20.15 19.24
N MET A 259 -18.53 20.32 20.30
CA MET A 259 -17.35 19.50 20.54
C MET A 259 -17.70 18.02 20.72
N ASP A 260 -18.71 17.71 21.56
CA ASP A 260 -19.23 16.35 21.71
C ASP A 260 -19.77 15.80 20.37
N GLY A 261 -20.36 16.66 19.53
CA GLY A 261 -20.80 16.28 18.18
C GLY A 261 -19.65 15.89 17.24
N GLY A 262 -18.48 16.53 17.37
CA GLY A 262 -17.26 16.14 16.65
C GLY A 262 -16.74 14.77 17.09
N TYR A 263 -16.74 14.49 18.41
CA TYR A 263 -16.40 13.16 18.92
C TYR A 263 -17.38 12.09 18.42
N LYS A 264 -18.68 12.40 18.38
CA LYS A 264 -19.68 11.49 17.85
C LYS A 264 -19.50 11.19 16.35
N LEU A 265 -19.01 12.15 15.56
CA LEU A 265 -18.68 11.90 14.16
C LEU A 265 -17.60 10.82 14.03
N ARG A 266 -16.56 10.86 14.86
CA ARG A 266 -15.52 9.83 14.88
C ARG A 266 -16.09 8.46 15.28
N ASP A 267 -16.90 8.41 16.33
CA ASP A 267 -17.63 7.19 16.71
C ASP A 267 -18.43 6.62 15.52
N MET A 268 -19.21 7.47 14.84
CA MET A 268 -20.05 7.07 13.71
C MET A 268 -19.22 6.55 12.54
N VAL A 269 -18.08 7.19 12.22
CA VAL A 269 -17.12 6.72 11.21
C VAL A 269 -16.67 5.30 11.54
N HIS A 270 -16.30 5.03 12.80
CA HIS A 270 -15.91 3.70 13.21
C HIS A 270 -17.03 2.69 13.11
N TRP A 271 -18.24 3.04 13.54
CA TRP A 271 -19.39 2.14 13.45
C TRP A 271 -19.72 1.81 12.00
N CYS A 272 -19.64 2.78 11.10
CA CYS A 272 -19.82 2.57 9.66
C CYS A 272 -18.75 1.64 9.08
N LEU A 273 -17.47 1.82 9.46
CA LEU A 273 -16.38 0.92 9.06
C LEU A 273 -16.61 -0.51 9.58
N GLU A 274 -16.98 -0.67 10.85
CA GLU A 274 -17.27 -1.97 11.45
C GLU A 274 -18.43 -2.68 10.73
N GLU A 275 -19.44 -1.92 10.28
CA GLU A 275 -20.60 -2.44 9.55
C GLU A 275 -20.37 -2.57 8.02
N CYS A 276 -19.18 -2.25 7.52
CA CYS A 276 -18.79 -2.28 6.09
C CYS A 276 -19.49 -1.24 5.19
N VAL A 277 -19.98 -0.12 5.73
CA VAL A 277 -20.51 0.99 4.93
C VAL A 277 -19.35 1.63 4.16
N ARG A 278 -19.51 1.82 2.84
CA ARG A 278 -18.41 2.25 1.96
C ARG A 278 -18.24 3.76 1.91
N GLU A 279 -19.31 4.51 2.05
CA GLU A 279 -19.29 5.95 1.92
C GLU A 279 -20.26 6.62 2.90
N ILE A 280 -19.84 7.74 3.47
CA ILE A 280 -20.71 8.58 4.30
C ILE A 280 -20.55 10.04 3.91
N THR A 281 -21.66 10.78 3.92
CA THR A 281 -21.65 12.23 3.72
C THR A 281 -22.25 12.92 4.91
N VAL A 282 -21.54 13.85 5.54
CA VAL A 282 -22.00 14.52 6.77
C VAL A 282 -22.24 15.99 6.54
N TYR A 283 -23.38 16.49 7.02
CA TYR A 283 -23.71 17.91 6.94
C TYR A 283 -23.09 18.67 8.11
N ALA A 284 -21.84 19.10 7.95
CA ALA A 284 -21.07 19.72 9.02
C ALA A 284 -21.42 21.20 9.22
N PHE A 285 -21.57 21.97 8.14
CA PHE A 285 -21.95 23.38 8.19
C PHE A 285 -22.66 23.81 6.91
N SER A 286 -23.87 24.37 7.04
CA SER A 286 -24.65 24.86 5.89
C SER A 286 -24.28 26.29 5.50
N THR A 287 -24.56 26.68 4.25
CA THR A 287 -24.48 28.07 3.79
C THR A 287 -25.33 29.03 4.65
N GLU A 288 -26.47 28.56 5.15
CA GLU A 288 -27.38 29.33 5.99
C GLU A 288 -26.85 29.51 7.43
N ASN A 289 -25.86 28.71 7.85
CA ASN A 289 -25.26 28.85 9.19
C ASN A 289 -24.35 30.07 9.34
N TRP A 290 -23.95 30.72 8.25
CA TRP A 290 -23.27 32.02 8.30
C TRP A 290 -24.15 33.14 8.86
N ASN A 291 -25.48 32.96 8.94
CA ASN A 291 -26.39 33.91 9.58
C ASN A 291 -26.41 33.82 11.12
N ARG A 292 -25.56 32.98 11.73
CA ARG A 292 -25.42 32.89 13.19
C ARG A 292 -24.58 34.05 13.73
N SER A 293 -24.52 34.22 15.05
CA SER A 293 -23.66 35.23 15.64
C SER A 293 -22.18 34.94 15.36
N GLN A 294 -21.38 35.99 15.17
CA GLN A 294 -19.95 35.86 14.89
C GLN A 294 -19.23 35.02 15.95
N ALA A 295 -19.56 35.22 17.24
CA ALA A 295 -18.99 34.42 18.32
C ALA A 295 -19.31 32.92 18.22
N GLU A 296 -20.50 32.53 17.72
CA GLU A 296 -20.83 31.12 17.48
C GLU A 296 -20.07 30.58 16.27
N ILE A 297 -19.91 31.38 15.21
CA ILE A 297 -19.13 31.03 14.02
C ILE A 297 -17.66 30.81 14.39
N ASP A 298 -17.04 31.74 15.11
CA ASP A 298 -15.64 31.65 15.52
C ASP A 298 -15.38 30.41 16.38
N ALA A 299 -16.30 30.13 17.32
CA ALA A 299 -16.24 28.92 18.14
C ALA A 299 -16.33 27.64 17.29
N LEU A 300 -17.22 27.61 16.29
CA LEU A 300 -17.35 26.48 15.37
C LEU A 300 -16.09 26.29 14.52
N MET A 301 -15.50 27.36 13.98
CA MET A 301 -14.26 27.28 13.19
C MET A 301 -13.07 26.78 14.02
N SER A 302 -12.99 27.18 15.29
CA SER A 302 -12.00 26.65 16.23
C SER A 302 -12.18 25.15 16.49
N ILE A 303 -13.42 24.71 16.75
CA ILE A 303 -13.75 23.29 16.92
C ILE A 303 -13.41 22.52 15.63
N PHE A 304 -13.74 23.03 14.45
CA PHE A 304 -13.41 22.40 13.18
C PHE A 304 -11.91 22.18 13.03
N CYS A 305 -11.08 23.19 13.29
CA CYS A 305 -9.62 23.05 13.24
C CYS A 305 -9.12 21.93 14.16
N GLN A 306 -9.62 21.87 15.39
CA GLN A 306 -9.26 20.82 16.34
C GLN A 306 -9.68 19.43 15.87
N GLN A 307 -10.93 19.28 15.41
CA GLN A 307 -11.46 17.99 14.96
C GLN A 307 -10.84 17.54 13.64
N CYS A 308 -10.47 18.46 12.75
CA CYS A 308 -9.79 18.13 11.48
C CYS A 308 -8.45 17.44 11.72
N GLU A 309 -7.66 17.91 12.69
CA GLU A 309 -6.35 17.31 12.98
C GLU A 309 -6.47 15.88 13.53
N GLU A 310 -7.43 15.65 14.43
CA GLU A 310 -7.69 14.32 14.97
C GLU A 310 -8.28 13.38 13.90
N LEU A 311 -9.25 13.86 13.12
CA LEU A 311 -9.82 13.13 12.00
C LEU A 311 -8.76 12.78 10.95
N ARG A 312 -7.78 13.65 10.70
CA ARG A 312 -6.67 13.41 9.76
C ARG A 312 -5.84 12.22 10.21
N LYS A 313 -5.34 12.23 11.45
CA LYS A 313 -4.52 11.13 12.01
C LYS A 313 -5.28 9.81 11.97
N GLU A 314 -6.54 9.84 12.37
CA GLU A 314 -7.41 8.67 12.38
C GLU A 314 -7.71 8.15 10.97
N SER A 315 -7.99 9.05 10.02
CA SER A 315 -8.28 8.68 8.63
C SER A 315 -7.10 7.99 7.96
N VAL A 316 -5.88 8.52 8.13
CA VAL A 316 -4.67 7.90 7.60
C VAL A 316 -4.46 6.51 8.20
N LYS A 317 -4.62 6.38 9.53
CA LYS A 317 -4.49 5.10 10.23
C LYS A 317 -5.51 4.06 9.74
N LEU A 318 -6.75 4.49 9.49
CA LEU A 318 -7.86 3.63 9.10
C LEU A 318 -8.01 3.47 7.58
N GLN A 319 -7.15 4.12 6.79
CA GLN A 319 -7.18 4.15 5.34
C GLN A 319 -8.51 4.71 4.78
N ILE A 320 -9.01 5.76 5.42
CA ILE A 320 -10.20 6.53 5.00
C ILE A 320 -9.75 7.63 4.04
N VAL A 321 -10.51 7.84 2.98
CA VAL A 321 -10.34 8.99 2.07
C VAL A 321 -11.35 10.06 2.45
N VAL A 322 -10.88 11.26 2.79
CA VAL A 322 -11.74 12.39 3.13
C VAL A 322 -11.85 13.35 1.94
N ARG A 323 -13.05 13.85 1.69
CA ARG A 323 -13.35 14.86 0.67
C ARG A 323 -14.16 15.98 1.29
N VAL A 324 -13.84 17.22 0.99
CA VAL A 324 -14.54 18.39 1.52
C VAL A 324 -15.40 18.99 0.42
N LEU A 325 -16.71 19.04 0.67
CA LEU A 325 -17.69 19.55 -0.29
C LEU A 325 -18.17 20.91 0.18
N SER A 326 -17.84 21.95 -0.57
CA SER A 326 -18.22 23.34 -0.28
C SER A 326 -18.86 23.97 -1.50
N THR A 327 -20.08 24.48 -1.32
CA THR A 327 -20.78 25.24 -2.37
C THR A 327 -20.25 26.66 -2.45
N ASP A 328 -19.96 27.25 -1.28
CA ASP A 328 -19.39 28.59 -1.17
C ASP A 328 -18.23 28.55 -0.18
N ALA A 329 -17.00 28.50 -0.71
CA ALA A 329 -15.82 28.43 0.13
C ALA A 329 -15.34 29.81 0.60
N ASP A 330 -15.83 30.91 0.03
CA ASP A 330 -15.32 32.26 0.31
C ASP A 330 -15.38 32.66 1.78
N PRO A 331 -16.50 32.48 2.51
CA PRO A 331 -16.61 32.87 3.92
C PRO A 331 -15.80 32.00 4.88
N ILE A 332 -15.28 30.84 4.44
CA ILE A 332 -14.45 29.97 5.28
C ILE A 332 -13.11 30.68 5.58
N PRO A 333 -12.68 30.82 6.84
CA PRO A 333 -11.40 31.45 7.14
C PRO A 333 -10.20 30.71 6.54
N HIS A 334 -9.17 31.44 6.12
CA HIS A 334 -7.99 30.87 5.43
C HIS A 334 -7.34 29.71 6.20
N HIS A 335 -7.13 29.89 7.51
CA HIS A 335 -6.52 28.86 8.36
C HIS A 335 -7.34 27.56 8.41
N VAL A 336 -8.67 27.64 8.29
CA VAL A 336 -9.55 26.48 8.18
C VAL A 336 -9.41 25.83 6.80
N LYS A 337 -9.39 26.62 5.71
CA LYS A 337 -9.16 26.11 4.35
C LYS A 337 -7.84 25.35 4.24
N GLU A 338 -6.77 25.86 4.85
CA GLU A 338 -5.46 25.19 4.87
C GLU A 338 -5.52 23.83 5.56
N LYS A 339 -6.21 23.74 6.71
CA LYS A 339 -6.40 22.48 7.44
C LYS A 339 -7.23 21.47 6.67
N LEU A 340 -8.29 21.92 6.01
CA LEU A 340 -9.13 21.06 5.16
C LEU A 340 -8.34 20.53 3.96
N LYS A 341 -7.59 21.41 3.29
CA LYS A 341 -6.71 21.00 2.19
C LYS A 341 -5.67 19.98 2.65
N GLN A 342 -5.03 20.20 3.79
CA GLN A 342 -4.08 19.25 4.37
C GLN A 342 -4.73 17.88 4.66
N LEU A 343 -5.96 17.89 5.20
CA LEU A 343 -6.73 16.67 5.45
C LEU A 343 -7.02 15.88 4.16
N GLU A 344 -7.47 16.55 3.10
CA GLU A 344 -7.71 15.89 1.80
C GLU A 344 -6.41 15.36 1.19
N GLU A 345 -5.34 16.18 1.18
CA GLU A 345 -4.04 15.81 0.60
C GLU A 345 -3.40 14.60 1.29
N ASP A 346 -3.48 14.53 2.62
CA ASP A 346 -2.91 13.43 3.39
C ASP A 346 -3.73 12.13 3.25
N THR A 347 -5.04 12.24 2.95
CA THR A 347 -5.94 11.09 2.88
C THR A 347 -6.21 10.60 1.46
N LYS A 348 -5.93 11.40 0.41
CA LYS A 348 -6.25 11.05 -0.99
C LYS A 348 -5.61 9.74 -1.50
N HIS A 349 -4.52 9.30 -0.89
CA HIS A 349 -3.79 8.07 -1.25
C HIS A 349 -4.13 6.87 -0.37
N CYS A 350 -5.05 7.03 0.59
CA CYS A 350 -5.52 5.92 1.39
C CYS A 350 -6.27 4.89 0.53
N GLN A 351 -6.31 3.64 1.00
CA GLN A 351 -6.94 2.52 0.28
C GLN A 351 -8.45 2.71 0.03
N GLY A 352 -9.11 3.62 0.76
CA GLY A 352 -10.54 3.87 0.61
C GLY A 352 -11.39 2.79 1.27
N ASN A 353 -11.00 2.39 2.49
CA ASN A 353 -11.80 1.50 3.34
C ASN A 353 -13.19 2.13 3.61
N LEU A 354 -13.22 3.46 3.73
CA LEU A 354 -14.42 4.28 3.75
C LEU A 354 -14.10 5.62 3.07
N PHE A 355 -15.08 6.19 2.37
CA PHE A 355 -15.05 7.55 1.86
C PHE A 355 -15.89 8.45 2.77
N LEU A 356 -15.30 9.53 3.27
CA LEU A 356 -15.97 10.51 4.12
C LEU A 356 -16.07 11.84 3.38
N ASN A 357 -17.27 12.20 2.96
CA ASN A 357 -17.57 13.52 2.40
C ASN A 357 -18.02 14.47 3.53
N VAL A 358 -17.29 15.55 3.75
CA VAL A 358 -17.60 16.57 4.75
C VAL A 358 -18.19 17.78 4.05
N CYS A 359 -19.49 18.01 4.20
CA CYS A 359 -20.17 19.18 3.64
C CYS A 359 -19.99 20.39 4.57
N LEU A 360 -19.15 21.34 4.16
CA LEU A 360 -18.82 22.56 4.91
C LEU A 360 -19.09 23.78 4.05
N SER A 361 -19.85 24.75 4.57
CA SER A 361 -20.38 25.86 3.77
C SER A 361 -21.10 25.34 2.50
N TYR A 362 -21.94 24.33 2.71
CA TYR A 362 -22.63 23.61 1.64
C TYR A 362 -24.12 23.94 1.62
N GLY A 363 -24.68 24.08 0.42
CA GLY A 363 -26.11 24.22 0.18
C GLY A 363 -26.46 23.71 -1.22
N SER A 364 -27.34 22.72 -1.31
CA SER A 364 -27.63 22.02 -2.56
C SER A 364 -28.22 22.93 -3.63
N ARG A 365 -29.04 23.92 -3.27
CA ARG A 365 -29.53 24.94 -4.22
C ARG A 365 -28.38 25.72 -4.87
N GLY A 366 -27.37 26.11 -4.11
CA GLY A 366 -26.21 26.81 -4.66
C GLY A 366 -25.35 25.89 -5.53
N GLU A 367 -25.22 24.61 -5.14
CA GLU A 367 -24.55 23.60 -5.95
C GLU A 367 -25.23 23.46 -7.33
N ILE A 368 -26.56 23.32 -7.36
CA ILE A 368 -27.34 23.23 -8.60
C ILE A 368 -27.17 24.49 -9.46
N VAL A 369 -27.18 25.68 -8.86
CA VAL A 369 -26.89 26.94 -9.58
C VAL A 369 -25.50 26.90 -10.20
N GLY A 370 -24.49 26.39 -9.48
CA GLY A 370 -23.14 26.19 -10.00
C GLY A 370 -23.10 25.24 -11.20
N VAL A 371 -23.82 24.11 -11.11
CA VAL A 371 -23.93 23.16 -12.23
C VAL A 371 -24.59 23.80 -13.45
N CYS A 372 -25.71 24.51 -13.27
CA CYS A 372 -26.39 25.21 -14.37
C CYS A 372 -25.46 26.24 -15.06
N LYS A 373 -24.66 26.99 -14.30
CA LYS A 373 -23.67 27.92 -14.86
C LYS A 373 -22.59 27.19 -15.65
N SER A 374 -22.04 26.11 -15.11
CA SER A 374 -21.04 25.30 -15.79
C SER A 374 -21.56 24.67 -17.09
N LEU A 375 -22.81 24.19 -17.10
CA LEU A 375 -23.46 23.69 -18.32
C LEU A 375 -23.65 24.80 -19.37
N ALA A 376 -24.10 25.98 -18.94
CA ALA A 376 -24.28 27.12 -19.83
C ALA A 376 -22.95 27.59 -20.43
N GLU A 377 -21.87 27.60 -19.66
CA GLU A 377 -20.52 27.91 -20.13
C GLU A 377 -20.03 26.86 -21.15
N ALA A 378 -20.17 25.57 -20.86
CA ALA A 378 -19.81 24.50 -21.80
C ALA A 378 -20.60 24.60 -23.12
N CYS A 379 -21.89 24.96 -23.07
CA CYS A 379 -22.69 25.17 -24.26
C CYS A 379 -22.25 26.40 -25.06
N ARG A 380 -21.93 27.51 -24.36
CA ARG A 380 -21.43 28.73 -24.98
C ARG A 380 -20.09 28.50 -25.69
N ASP A 381 -19.21 27.73 -25.06
CA ASP A 381 -17.84 27.48 -25.54
C ASP A 381 -17.80 26.39 -26.62
N GLY A 382 -18.94 25.71 -26.87
CA GLY A 382 -19.09 24.70 -27.91
C GLY A 382 -18.67 23.28 -27.49
N ASP A 383 -18.36 23.08 -26.21
CA ASP A 383 -17.92 21.81 -25.65
C ASP A 383 -19.09 20.82 -25.40
N LEU A 384 -20.32 21.32 -25.33
CA LEU A 384 -21.53 20.52 -25.10
C LEU A 384 -22.71 21.08 -25.91
N ALA A 385 -23.47 20.24 -26.60
CA ALA A 385 -24.72 20.70 -27.22
C ALA A 385 -25.86 20.74 -26.20
N ILE A 386 -26.77 21.71 -26.32
CA ILE A 386 -27.94 21.84 -25.41
C ILE A 386 -28.76 20.55 -25.35
N ASN A 387 -28.91 19.86 -26.49
CA ASN A 387 -29.68 18.61 -26.57
C ASN A 387 -28.99 17.41 -25.90
N ASP A 388 -27.69 17.53 -25.61
CA ASP A 388 -26.92 16.48 -24.94
C ASP A 388 -26.99 16.62 -23.40
N ILE A 389 -27.51 17.74 -22.89
CA ILE A 389 -27.71 17.94 -21.45
C ILE A 389 -28.75 16.95 -20.93
N ASN A 390 -28.32 16.09 -20.02
CA ASN A 390 -29.15 15.08 -19.37
C ASN A 390 -28.74 14.91 -17.89
N GLU A 391 -29.39 13.99 -17.16
CA GLU A 391 -29.11 13.75 -15.73
C GLU A 391 -27.64 13.38 -15.46
N GLN A 392 -26.99 12.64 -16.36
CA GLN A 392 -25.57 12.28 -16.22
C GLN A 392 -24.65 13.50 -16.37
N GLU A 393 -25.00 14.44 -17.26
CA GLU A 393 -24.26 15.70 -17.41
C GLU A 393 -24.41 16.60 -16.17
N VAL A 394 -25.57 16.57 -15.51
CA VAL A 394 -25.75 17.26 -14.23
C VAL A 394 -24.91 16.58 -13.15
N GLU A 395 -25.01 15.25 -13.02
CA GLU A 395 -24.31 14.46 -12.00
C GLU A 395 -22.79 14.57 -12.10
N SER A 396 -22.24 14.58 -13.32
CA SER A 396 -20.79 14.70 -13.55
C SER A 396 -20.21 16.04 -13.10
N ARG A 397 -21.06 17.06 -12.93
CA ARG A 397 -20.68 18.43 -12.50
C ARG A 397 -21.01 18.71 -11.03
N LEU A 398 -21.72 17.83 -10.34
CA LEU A 398 -21.96 17.96 -8.90
C LEU A 398 -20.64 17.86 -8.11
N LEU A 399 -20.63 18.43 -6.91
CA LEU A 399 -19.53 18.24 -5.97
C LEU A 399 -19.38 16.76 -5.60
N THR A 400 -20.48 16.01 -5.65
CA THR A 400 -20.56 14.57 -5.36
C THR A 400 -20.28 13.66 -6.56
N ARG A 401 -19.82 14.15 -7.72
CA ARG A 401 -19.65 13.35 -8.97
C ARG A 401 -18.89 12.01 -8.82
N ASN A 402 -18.04 11.87 -7.81
CA ASN A 402 -17.27 10.65 -7.51
C ASN A 402 -17.89 9.79 -6.40
N SER A 403 -19.15 10.04 -6.07
CA SER A 403 -19.90 9.42 -4.97
C SER A 403 -21.19 8.82 -5.53
N PRO A 404 -21.58 7.61 -5.14
CA PRO A 404 -22.92 7.12 -5.46
C PRO A 404 -23.97 7.96 -4.72
N ALA A 405 -25.21 7.97 -5.21
CA ALA A 405 -26.32 8.59 -4.49
C ALA A 405 -26.49 7.93 -3.10
N PRO A 406 -26.87 8.69 -2.04
CA PRO A 406 -27.15 8.11 -0.73
C PRO A 406 -28.28 7.09 -0.80
N ASP A 407 -28.07 5.93 -0.19
CA ASP A 407 -29.14 4.95 0.02
C ASP A 407 -30.01 5.36 1.21
N ILE A 408 -29.36 5.88 2.25
CA ILE A 408 -29.98 6.34 3.49
C ILE A 408 -29.61 7.80 3.74
N LEU A 409 -30.58 8.59 4.20
CA LEU A 409 -30.34 9.84 4.89
C LEU A 409 -30.87 9.74 6.33
N LEU A 410 -29.97 9.88 7.29
CA LEU A 410 -30.27 9.87 8.72
C LEU A 410 -30.21 11.30 9.25
N ARG A 411 -31.30 11.75 9.88
CA ARG A 411 -31.35 13.03 10.58
C ARG A 411 -31.75 12.83 12.04
N THR A 412 -31.04 13.53 12.92
CA THR A 412 -31.28 13.50 14.37
C THR A 412 -32.15 14.65 14.86
N SER A 413 -32.45 14.65 16.15
CA SER A 413 -33.17 15.67 16.92
C SER A 413 -34.68 15.84 16.65
N GLY A 414 -35.28 14.88 15.95
CA GLY A 414 -36.73 14.81 15.69
C GLY A 414 -37.24 15.76 14.60
N GLU A 415 -36.35 16.42 13.87
CA GLU A 415 -36.73 17.34 12.80
C GLU A 415 -36.88 16.59 11.47
N GLU A 416 -38.04 16.70 10.82
CA GLU A 416 -38.36 15.98 9.59
C GLU A 416 -38.24 16.87 8.34
N ARG A 417 -37.00 17.26 7.99
CA ARG A 417 -36.70 18.04 6.77
C ARG A 417 -35.27 17.79 6.29
N LEU A 418 -34.96 18.18 5.06
CA LEU A 418 -33.60 18.06 4.49
C LEU A 418 -32.73 19.30 4.71
N SER A 419 -33.33 20.47 4.95
CA SER A 419 -32.58 21.72 5.19
C SER A 419 -31.55 22.05 4.09
N ASN A 420 -31.93 21.94 2.80
CA ASN A 420 -31.05 22.26 1.66
C ASN A 420 -29.83 21.31 1.52
N PHE A 421 -29.91 20.09 2.08
CA PHE A 421 -28.86 19.08 1.98
C PHE A 421 -29.13 18.08 0.85
N LEU A 422 -28.16 17.88 -0.05
CA LEU A 422 -28.11 16.83 -1.08
C LEU A 422 -29.43 16.64 -1.86
N LEU A 423 -30.08 17.72 -2.29
CA LEU A 423 -31.45 17.66 -2.84
C LEU A 423 -31.53 16.84 -4.14
N TRP A 424 -30.54 16.99 -5.03
CA TRP A 424 -30.46 16.19 -6.26
C TRP A 424 -30.18 14.73 -5.93
N GLN A 425 -29.17 14.51 -5.10
CA GLN A 425 -28.66 13.18 -4.77
C GLN A 425 -29.69 12.36 -3.96
N CYS A 426 -30.60 13.01 -3.23
CA CYS A 426 -31.58 12.35 -2.37
C CYS A 426 -32.87 11.90 -3.08
N ALA A 427 -32.95 11.95 -4.41
CA ALA A 427 -34.18 11.69 -5.16
C ALA A 427 -34.84 10.32 -4.86
N TYR A 428 -34.03 9.29 -4.57
CA TYR A 428 -34.49 7.92 -4.26
C TYR A 428 -33.93 7.36 -2.95
N THR A 429 -33.54 8.26 -2.04
CA THR A 429 -32.95 7.92 -0.74
C THR A 429 -34.03 7.61 0.29
N GLU A 430 -33.78 6.62 1.17
CA GLU A 430 -34.66 6.36 2.31
C GLU A 430 -34.33 7.28 3.49
N PHE A 431 -35.35 7.88 4.09
CA PHE A 431 -35.18 8.86 5.16
C PHE A 431 -35.49 8.27 6.53
N PHE A 432 -34.55 8.43 7.44
CA PHE A 432 -34.66 8.03 8.83
C PHE A 432 -34.55 9.26 9.72
N PHE A 433 -35.59 9.51 10.52
CA PHE A 433 -35.64 10.62 11.48
C PHE A 433 -35.61 10.06 12.90
N LEU A 434 -34.55 10.36 13.63
CA LEU A 434 -34.39 9.96 15.03
C LEU A 434 -34.65 11.14 15.95
N SER A 435 -35.38 10.91 17.04
CA SER A 435 -35.66 11.92 18.07
C SER A 435 -34.43 12.27 18.91
N LYS A 436 -33.51 11.31 19.10
CA LYS A 436 -32.24 11.51 19.82
C LYS A 436 -31.42 12.65 19.20
N HIS A 437 -30.74 13.45 20.03
CA HIS A 437 -29.78 14.44 19.53
C HIS A 437 -28.52 13.75 19.00
N TRP A 438 -27.80 14.39 18.07
CA TRP A 438 -26.61 13.81 17.46
C TRP A 438 -25.62 13.22 18.50
N PRO A 439 -25.19 13.96 19.55
CA PRO A 439 -24.23 13.41 20.51
C PRO A 439 -24.76 12.26 21.37
N ASP A 440 -26.09 12.08 21.44
CA ASP A 440 -26.74 11.01 22.21
C ASP A 440 -26.90 9.71 21.41
N LEU A 441 -26.52 9.68 20.13
CA LEU A 441 -26.56 8.45 19.35
C LEU A 441 -25.61 7.40 19.91
N GLU A 442 -26.10 6.16 19.90
CA GLU A 442 -25.40 4.94 20.27
C GLU A 442 -25.26 4.04 19.04
N LYS A 443 -24.37 3.05 19.11
CA LYS A 443 -24.13 2.14 17.97
C LYS A 443 -25.40 1.38 17.59
N GLU A 444 -26.20 1.02 18.59
CA GLU A 444 -27.48 0.33 18.46
C GLU A 444 -28.48 1.12 17.59
N ASP A 445 -28.43 2.45 17.61
CA ASP A 445 -29.29 3.29 16.76
C ASP A 445 -28.93 3.11 15.27
N LEU A 446 -27.63 3.15 14.94
CA LEU A 446 -27.16 2.90 13.57
C LEU A 446 -27.55 1.48 13.13
N ILE A 447 -27.36 0.49 14.00
CA ILE A 447 -27.73 -0.90 13.71
C ILE A 447 -29.23 -1.04 13.44
N GLY A 448 -30.06 -0.36 14.23
CA GLY A 448 -31.51 -0.33 14.02
C GLY A 448 -31.89 0.26 12.66
N VAL A 449 -31.22 1.34 12.24
CA VAL A 449 -31.39 1.96 10.91
C VAL A 449 -30.97 0.99 9.80
N LEU A 450 -29.78 0.38 9.90
CA LEU A 450 -29.27 -0.56 8.89
C LEU A 450 -30.20 -1.77 8.73
N ARG A 451 -30.68 -2.34 9.84
CA ARG A 451 -31.64 -3.45 9.82
C ARG A 451 -32.97 -3.02 9.21
N SER A 452 -33.45 -1.84 9.55
CA SER A 452 -34.72 -1.32 9.02
C SER A 452 -34.64 -1.09 7.51
N TYR A 453 -33.52 -0.55 7.00
CA TYR A 453 -33.27 -0.43 5.57
C TYR A 453 -33.20 -1.80 4.89
N ALA A 454 -32.49 -2.77 5.49
CA ALA A 454 -32.36 -4.11 4.93
C ALA A 454 -33.68 -4.91 4.91
N LEU A 455 -34.52 -4.75 5.93
CA LEU A 455 -35.85 -5.37 6.02
C LEU A 455 -36.90 -4.60 5.18
N GLY A 456 -36.64 -3.32 4.95
CA GLY A 456 -37.52 -2.36 4.30
C GLY A 456 -37.44 -2.42 2.79
N ARG A 457 -38.48 -3.01 2.19
CA ARG A 457 -38.98 -2.77 0.82
C ARG A 457 -38.03 -3.17 -0.33
N LYS A 458 -38.52 -4.06 -1.21
CA LYS A 458 -38.04 -4.15 -2.60
C LYS A 458 -37.99 -2.74 -3.19
N ARG A 459 -36.79 -2.16 -3.40
CA ARG A 459 -36.63 -0.84 -4.02
C ARG A 459 -37.36 -0.82 -5.35
N ARG A 460 -38.53 -0.17 -5.38
CA ARG A 460 -39.28 0.07 -6.61
C ARG A 460 -38.76 1.40 -7.14
N PHE A 461 -37.70 1.37 -7.93
CA PHE A 461 -37.20 2.53 -8.68
C PHE A 461 -38.23 2.93 -9.76
N GLY A 462 -39.43 3.33 -9.35
CA GLY A 462 -40.55 3.60 -10.25
C GLY A 462 -40.98 2.42 -11.13
N LYS A 463 -40.59 1.17 -10.79
CA LYS A 463 -41.00 -0.07 -11.49
C LYS A 463 -42.21 -0.73 -10.86
#